data_AF-A0A838JGA3-F1
#
_entry.id   AF-A0A838JGA3-F1
#
_cell.length_a   1.000
_cell.length_b   1.000
_cell.length_c   1.000
_cell.angle_alpha   90.00
_cell.angle_beta   90.00
_cell.angle_gamma   90.00
#
_symmetry.space_group_name_H-M   'P 1'
#
loop_
_entity.id
_entity.type
_entity.pdbx_description
1 polymer ?
#
loop_
_entity_poly.entity_id
_entity_poly.type
_entity_poly.pdbx_seq_one_letter_code
_entity_poly.pdbx_strand_id
1 'polypeptide(L)'
;MSTQFNETNENEQKNHVFDLLRGVTSRRGFLGRSVASAAVIVPAASMLVSQTVHASAKSAYHLSYSDAFQEIKKDEDTHVSFLKSALGGAARPKPSFKNLKQNDQSKFIELSRAFENTGVGAYLLAAPAISSKANLAAAGSILTIEARHAGYLDSITGNPLSPNGAFDKPIAQADIVKAVSPFIASLNGGRDPSATLRNDIDILNFALLLEYLEAEFYDINVPNFFG
;
A
#
# COMPACT_ATOMS: atom_id res chain seq x y z
N MET A 1 -45.48 60.18 -27.53
CA MET A 1 -45.04 60.95 -26.36
C MET A 1 -44.65 59.92 -25.31
N SER A 2 -43.38 59.53 -25.27
CA SER A 2 -42.30 60.26 -24.57
C SER A 2 -42.47 60.10 -23.06
N THR A 3 -41.51 59.71 -22.23
CA THR A 3 -40.10 59.26 -22.33
C THR A 3 -39.62 59.19 -20.86
N GLN A 4 -38.41 58.65 -20.65
CA GLN A 4 -37.54 58.76 -19.46
C GLN A 4 -37.70 57.69 -18.39
N PHE A 5 -36.82 56.68 -18.38
CA PHE A 5 -35.38 56.66 -18.00
C PHE A 5 -35.18 56.75 -16.49
N ASN A 6 -34.71 55.66 -15.87
CA ASN A 6 -33.32 55.63 -15.42
C ASN A 6 -32.82 54.18 -15.25
N GLU A 7 -31.74 53.87 -15.96
CA GLU A 7 -30.85 52.76 -15.66
C GLU A 7 -30.18 53.01 -14.30
N THR A 8 -29.81 51.94 -13.58
CA THR A 8 -28.43 51.77 -13.09
C THR A 8 -28.22 50.38 -12.49
N ASN A 9 -27.20 49.73 -13.04
CA ASN A 9 -26.29 48.77 -12.41
C ASN A 9 -26.78 47.35 -12.08
N GLU A 10 -26.89 46.55 -13.13
CA GLU A 10 -26.36 45.19 -13.13
C GLU A 10 -24.84 45.19 -12.87
N ASN A 11 -24.40 45.29 -11.60
CA ASN A 11 -23.04 44.86 -11.21
C ASN A 11 -22.82 44.75 -9.69
N GLU A 12 -23.80 44.25 -8.92
CA GLU A 12 -23.62 44.07 -7.46
C GLU A 12 -24.15 42.73 -6.93
N GLN A 13 -23.97 41.67 -7.73
CA GLN A 13 -24.17 40.29 -7.27
C GLN A 13 -23.01 39.36 -7.67
N LYS A 14 -21.79 39.92 -7.68
CA LYS A 14 -20.54 39.17 -7.66
C LYS A 14 -19.72 39.72 -6.52
N ASN A 15 -19.96 39.19 -5.31
CA ASN A 15 -19.11 39.22 -4.12
C ASN A 15 -20.04 38.97 -2.93
N HIS A 16 -20.17 37.72 -2.47
CA HIS A 16 -20.48 37.34 -1.07
C HIS A 16 -20.85 35.83 -0.95
N VAL A 17 -19.99 34.95 -1.47
CA VAL A 17 -19.92 33.55 -0.97
C VAL A 17 -18.45 33.15 -0.68
N PHE A 18 -17.60 34.14 -0.40
CA PHE A 18 -16.18 33.96 -0.04
C PHE A 18 -15.90 34.38 1.41
N ASP A 19 -16.76 33.99 2.36
CA ASP A 19 -16.52 34.31 3.78
C ASP A 19 -16.86 33.17 4.74
N LEU A 20 -16.38 31.96 4.43
CA LEU A 20 -16.27 30.87 5.41
C LEU A 20 -14.86 30.26 5.45
N LEU A 21 -13.82 31.08 5.29
CA LEU A 21 -12.41 30.71 5.47
C LEU A 21 -11.63 31.77 6.24
N ARG A 22 -12.16 32.25 7.37
CA ARG A 22 -11.39 32.97 8.38
C ARG A 22 -11.17 32.11 9.62
N GLY A 23 -10.41 31.05 9.40
CA GLY A 23 -9.62 30.38 10.43
C GLY A 23 -8.16 30.50 10.03
N VAL A 24 -7.51 31.61 10.40
CA VAL A 24 -6.05 31.74 10.29
C VAL A 24 -5.44 30.77 11.29
N THR A 25 -5.26 29.52 10.87
CA THR A 25 -4.30 28.61 11.49
C THR A 25 -3.09 28.55 10.57
N SER A 26 -2.03 29.17 11.05
CA SER A 26 -0.71 29.22 10.43
C SER A 26 -0.25 27.82 10.02
N ARG A 27 -0.19 27.53 8.71
CA ARG A 27 0.49 26.35 8.15
C ARG A 27 2.03 26.43 8.26
N ARG A 28 2.56 27.07 9.31
CA ARG A 28 3.99 27.07 9.67
C ARG A 28 4.30 26.31 10.96
N GLY A 29 3.30 25.65 11.55
CA GLY A 29 3.46 24.86 12.78
C GLY A 29 3.95 23.42 12.59
N PHE A 30 4.07 22.91 11.35
CA PHE A 30 4.40 21.48 11.13
C PHE A 30 5.90 21.15 11.29
N LEU A 31 6.80 22.14 11.31
CA LEU A 31 8.26 21.92 11.38
C LEU A 31 8.95 22.66 12.54
N GLY A 32 8.19 23.26 13.46
CA GLY A 32 8.74 24.14 14.48
C GLY A 32 8.38 23.73 15.90
N ARG A 33 8.93 22.61 16.39
CA ARG A 33 9.05 22.35 17.84
C ARG A 33 10.09 21.27 18.14
N SER A 34 11.26 21.77 18.51
CA SER A 34 12.28 21.21 19.41
C SER A 34 12.41 19.69 19.52
N VAL A 35 13.52 19.20 18.95
CA VAL A 35 14.29 18.05 19.45
C VAL A 35 14.51 18.20 20.97
N ALA A 36 13.73 17.45 21.75
CA ALA A 36 14.10 17.03 23.09
C ALA A 36 14.15 15.50 23.05
N SER A 37 15.37 14.97 23.14
CA SER A 37 15.68 13.55 23.06
C SER A 37 14.90 12.74 24.09
N ALA A 38 13.96 11.95 23.59
CA ALA A 38 13.78 10.58 24.03
C ALA A 38 13.79 9.73 22.76
N ALA A 39 14.97 9.30 22.34
CA ALA A 39 15.14 8.37 21.24
C ALA A 39 14.62 6.99 21.68
N VAL A 40 13.30 6.85 21.80
CA VAL A 40 12.67 5.55 21.57
C VAL A 40 12.67 5.40 20.05
N ILE A 41 13.79 4.92 19.53
CA ILE A 41 13.85 4.44 18.16
C ILE A 41 12.92 3.24 18.10
N VAL A 42 11.69 3.46 17.65
CA VAL A 42 10.83 2.34 17.28
C VAL A 42 11.46 1.74 16.02
N PRO A 43 11.73 0.42 15.96
CA PRO A 43 12.40 -0.22 14.83
C PRO A 43 11.80 0.19 13.47
N ALA A 44 10.47 0.30 13.40
CA ALA A 44 9.74 0.73 12.22
C ALA A 44 10.15 2.14 11.72
N ALA A 45 10.32 3.11 12.61
CA ALA A 45 10.68 4.48 12.24
C ALA A 45 12.12 4.56 11.69
N SER A 46 13.07 3.82 12.28
CA SER A 46 14.45 3.76 11.75
C SER A 46 14.58 2.96 10.46
N MET A 47 13.75 1.94 10.26
CA MET A 47 13.70 1.22 8.98
C MET A 47 13.14 2.10 7.86
N LEU A 48 12.08 2.88 8.12
CA LEU A 48 11.54 3.85 7.16
C LEU A 48 12.58 4.90 6.75
N VAL A 49 13.40 5.36 7.70
CA VAL A 49 14.52 6.29 7.44
C VAL A 49 15.65 5.63 6.64
N SER A 50 15.84 4.32 6.77
CA SER A 50 16.89 3.58 6.05
C SER A 50 16.50 3.19 4.62
N GLN A 51 15.20 3.14 4.29
CA GLN A 51 14.74 2.79 2.93
C GLN A 51 14.88 3.96 1.93
N THR A 52 14.81 5.22 2.39
CA THR A 52 14.94 6.41 1.51
C THR A 52 16.31 6.59 0.86
N VAL A 53 17.34 5.88 1.35
CA VAL A 53 18.73 6.01 0.86
C VAL A 53 19.02 5.12 -0.37
N HIS A 54 18.06 4.29 -0.82
CA HIS A 54 18.28 3.27 -1.87
C HIS A 54 17.35 3.36 -3.09
N ALA A 55 16.62 4.46 -3.29
CA ALA A 55 15.85 4.66 -4.52
C ALA A 55 16.82 4.79 -5.72
N SER A 56 16.75 3.82 -6.65
CA SER A 56 17.57 3.78 -7.86
C SER A 56 17.20 4.92 -8.81
N ALA A 57 18.21 5.61 -9.37
CA ALA A 57 18.02 6.73 -10.29
C ALA A 57 17.68 6.30 -11.74
N LYS A 58 16.98 5.17 -11.94
CA LYS A 58 16.52 4.77 -13.27
C LYS A 58 15.29 5.60 -13.65
N SER A 59 15.32 6.20 -14.83
CA SER A 59 14.20 6.96 -15.38
C SER A 59 13.01 6.04 -15.65
N ALA A 60 11.83 6.38 -15.10
CA ALA A 60 10.58 5.64 -15.30
C ALA A 60 10.05 5.71 -16.75
N TYR A 61 10.61 6.59 -17.60
CA TYR A 61 10.12 6.80 -18.97
C TYR A 61 10.26 5.59 -19.90
N HIS A 62 11.04 4.57 -19.52
CA HIS A 62 11.17 3.30 -20.26
C HIS A 62 11.39 2.11 -19.30
N LEU A 63 10.53 1.97 -18.30
CA LEU A 63 10.60 0.83 -17.38
C LEU A 63 10.28 -0.47 -18.15
N SER A 64 11.28 -1.32 -18.37
CA SER A 64 11.09 -2.64 -18.97
C SER A 64 10.32 -3.55 -18.02
N TYR A 65 9.66 -4.60 -18.54
CA TYR A 65 9.01 -5.59 -17.66
C TYR A 65 10.01 -6.24 -16.71
N SER A 66 11.21 -6.58 -17.20
CA SER A 66 12.28 -7.14 -16.36
C SER A 66 12.63 -6.19 -15.21
N ASP A 67 12.89 -4.90 -15.50
CA ASP A 67 13.23 -3.94 -14.45
C ASP A 67 12.08 -3.75 -13.45
N ALA A 68 10.84 -3.63 -13.93
CA ALA A 68 9.66 -3.46 -13.06
C ALA A 68 9.45 -4.66 -12.14
N PHE A 69 9.50 -5.88 -12.67
CA PHE A 69 9.30 -7.09 -11.88
C PHE A 69 10.47 -7.40 -10.94
N GLN A 70 11.69 -6.99 -11.28
CA GLN A 70 12.83 -7.03 -10.35
C GLN A 70 12.68 -6.03 -9.21
N GLU A 71 12.12 -4.85 -9.48
CA GLU A 71 11.79 -3.84 -8.46
C GLU A 71 10.71 -4.37 -7.51
N ILE A 72 9.56 -4.82 -8.04
CA ILE A 72 8.46 -5.39 -7.25
C ILE A 72 8.98 -6.53 -6.37
N LYS A 73 9.70 -7.51 -6.95
CA LYS A 73 10.30 -8.61 -6.20
C LYS A 73 11.13 -8.12 -5.00
N LYS A 74 11.99 -7.12 -5.22
CA LYS A 74 12.87 -6.58 -4.16
C LYS A 74 12.07 -5.86 -3.08
N ASP A 75 11.01 -5.16 -3.47
CA ASP A 75 10.15 -4.44 -2.54
C ASP A 75 9.37 -5.44 -1.67
N GLU A 76 8.85 -6.55 -2.23
CA GLU A 76 8.21 -7.61 -1.43
C GLU A 76 9.17 -8.29 -0.43
N ASP A 77 10.41 -8.57 -0.85
CA ASP A 77 11.45 -9.06 0.06
C ASP A 77 11.74 -8.05 1.21
N THR A 78 11.63 -6.77 0.90
CA THR A 78 11.85 -5.67 1.84
C THR A 78 10.65 -5.52 2.79
N HIS A 79 9.41 -5.65 2.32
CA HIS A 79 8.20 -5.66 3.13
C HIS A 79 8.22 -6.81 4.14
N VAL A 80 8.58 -8.03 3.70
CA VAL A 80 8.78 -9.19 4.60
C VAL A 80 9.80 -8.86 5.69
N SER A 81 10.96 -8.34 5.30
CA SER A 81 12.05 -8.01 6.25
C SER A 81 11.63 -6.94 7.25
N PHE A 82 10.88 -5.95 6.78
CA PHE A 82 10.31 -4.89 7.59
C PHE A 82 9.30 -5.41 8.61
N LEU A 83 8.30 -6.19 8.20
CA LEU A 83 7.28 -6.74 9.10
C LEU A 83 7.88 -7.72 10.11
N LYS A 84 8.83 -8.57 9.71
CA LYS A 84 9.56 -9.45 10.64
C LYS A 84 10.28 -8.65 11.72
N SER A 85 10.91 -7.54 11.34
CA SER A 85 11.62 -6.67 12.28
C SER A 85 10.65 -5.95 13.22
N ALA A 86 9.52 -5.48 12.72
CA ALA A 86 8.47 -4.86 13.54
C ALA A 86 7.83 -5.83 14.53
N LEU A 87 7.64 -7.10 14.13
CA LEU A 87 7.04 -8.16 14.94
C LEU A 87 8.03 -8.79 15.93
N GLY A 88 9.34 -8.78 15.63
CA GLY A 88 10.37 -9.42 16.45
C GLY A 88 10.06 -10.89 16.72
N GLY A 89 10.12 -11.30 17.99
CA GLY A 89 9.81 -12.69 18.40
C GLY A 89 8.34 -13.08 18.21
N ALA A 90 7.43 -12.13 17.96
CA ALA A 90 6.03 -12.42 17.65
C ALA A 90 5.78 -12.66 16.15
N ALA A 91 6.82 -12.60 15.31
CA ALA A 91 6.70 -12.86 13.89
C ALA A 91 6.31 -14.32 13.64
N ARG A 92 5.28 -14.52 12.83
CA ARG A 92 4.84 -15.86 12.44
C ARG A 92 5.93 -16.58 11.64
N PRO A 93 6.02 -17.92 11.75
CA PRO A 93 6.91 -18.70 10.90
C PRO A 93 6.51 -18.54 9.42
N LYS A 94 7.50 -18.51 8.52
CA LYS A 94 7.25 -18.48 7.06
C LYS A 94 6.43 -19.73 6.67
N PRO A 95 5.30 -19.62 5.95
CA PRO A 95 4.56 -20.79 5.46
C PRO A 95 5.37 -21.54 4.40
N SER A 96 4.91 -22.72 4.02
CA SER A 96 5.24 -23.28 2.72
C SER A 96 4.09 -23.04 1.74
N PHE A 97 4.46 -22.78 0.49
CA PHE A 97 3.52 -22.47 -0.57
C PHE A 97 3.53 -23.53 -1.66
N LYS A 98 2.47 -23.55 -2.47
CA LYS A 98 2.26 -24.46 -3.60
C LYS A 98 1.60 -23.69 -4.75
N ASN A 99 1.64 -24.27 -5.94
CA ASN A 99 0.93 -23.75 -7.12
C ASN A 99 1.30 -22.30 -7.53
N LEU A 100 2.49 -21.81 -7.13
CA LEU A 100 2.94 -20.46 -7.43
C LEU A 100 3.62 -20.33 -8.80
N LYS A 101 4.30 -21.38 -9.27
CA LYS A 101 4.98 -21.36 -10.56
C LYS A 101 3.98 -21.22 -11.70
N GLN A 102 4.19 -20.22 -12.56
CA GLN A 102 3.40 -19.97 -13.75
C GLN A 102 4.09 -20.52 -14.99
N ASN A 103 3.29 -20.99 -15.95
CA ASN A 103 3.78 -21.57 -17.20
C ASN A 103 3.84 -20.56 -18.35
N ASP A 104 3.25 -19.39 -18.16
CA ASP A 104 3.08 -18.37 -19.18
C ASP A 104 3.22 -16.97 -18.57
N GLN A 105 3.85 -16.06 -19.31
CA GLN A 105 4.15 -14.71 -18.83
C GLN A 105 2.87 -13.89 -18.62
N SER A 106 1.85 -14.05 -19.47
CA SER A 106 0.55 -13.39 -19.26
C SER A 106 -0.12 -13.87 -17.99
N LYS A 107 -0.08 -15.18 -17.71
CA LYS A 107 -0.61 -15.75 -16.45
C LYS A 107 0.15 -15.26 -15.22
N PHE A 108 1.46 -15.10 -15.33
CA PHE A 108 2.27 -14.48 -14.30
C PHE A 108 1.85 -13.04 -14.04
N ILE A 109 1.71 -12.21 -15.08
CA ILE A 109 1.29 -10.81 -14.93
C ILE A 109 -0.13 -10.72 -14.36
N GLU A 110 -1.07 -11.55 -14.84
CA GLU A 110 -2.46 -11.60 -14.34
C GLU A 110 -2.52 -11.97 -12.85
N LEU A 111 -1.75 -12.97 -12.41
CA LEU A 111 -1.72 -13.37 -11.02
C LEU A 111 -0.98 -12.35 -10.14
N SER A 112 0.11 -11.75 -10.64
CA SER A 112 0.77 -10.61 -9.98
C SER A 112 -0.24 -9.52 -9.68
N ARG A 113 -1.02 -9.10 -10.70
CA ARG A 113 -2.04 -8.07 -10.56
C ARG A 113 -3.05 -8.43 -9.47
N ALA A 114 -3.48 -9.69 -9.42
CA ALA A 114 -4.44 -10.15 -8.42
C ALA A 114 -3.87 -10.12 -7.00
N PHE A 115 -2.59 -10.47 -6.83
CA PHE A 115 -1.89 -10.41 -5.54
C PHE A 115 -1.73 -8.96 -5.07
N GLU A 116 -1.14 -8.06 -5.88
CA GLU A 116 -0.95 -6.66 -5.46
C GLU A 116 -2.29 -5.98 -5.11
N ASN A 117 -3.35 -6.20 -5.89
CA ASN A 117 -4.68 -5.67 -5.56
C ASN A 117 -5.25 -6.29 -4.25
N THR A 118 -4.91 -7.54 -3.96
CA THR A 118 -5.26 -8.18 -2.68
C THR A 118 -4.46 -7.56 -1.53
N GLY A 119 -3.17 -7.28 -1.73
CA GLY A 119 -2.30 -6.55 -0.81
C GLY A 119 -2.85 -5.18 -0.45
N VAL A 120 -3.20 -4.36 -1.46
CA VAL A 120 -3.87 -3.05 -1.29
C VAL A 120 -5.13 -3.19 -0.43
N GLY A 121 -6.02 -4.12 -0.78
CA GLY A 121 -7.26 -4.36 -0.04
C GLY A 121 -7.03 -4.81 1.41
N ALA A 122 -5.98 -5.61 1.65
CA ALA A 122 -5.61 -6.09 2.98
C ALA A 122 -5.06 -4.97 3.88
N TYR A 123 -4.20 -4.11 3.34
CA TYR A 123 -3.68 -2.95 4.09
C TYR A 123 -4.77 -1.91 4.36
N LEU A 124 -5.72 -1.71 3.44
CA LEU A 124 -6.90 -0.87 3.68
C LEU A 124 -7.83 -1.44 4.75
N LEU A 125 -7.99 -2.77 4.80
CA LEU A 125 -8.71 -3.45 5.89
C LEU A 125 -8.00 -3.23 7.24
N ALA A 126 -6.67 -3.34 7.25
CA ALA A 126 -5.86 -3.23 8.45
C ALA A 126 -5.79 -1.80 9.00
N ALA A 127 -5.69 -0.80 8.14
CA ALA A 127 -5.44 0.59 8.52
C ALA A 127 -6.36 1.14 9.64
N PRO A 128 -7.70 1.02 9.58
CA PRO A 128 -8.56 1.51 10.66
C PRO A 128 -8.52 0.64 11.93
N ALA A 129 -8.00 -0.58 11.86
CA ALA A 129 -7.93 -1.52 12.98
C ALA A 129 -6.61 -1.44 13.77
N ILE A 130 -5.57 -0.84 13.20
CA ILE A 130 -4.26 -0.68 13.86
C ILE A 130 -4.34 0.43 14.92
N SER A 131 -4.05 0.08 16.16
CA SER A 131 -4.07 1.01 17.30
C SER A 131 -2.75 1.78 17.46
N SER A 132 -1.61 1.14 17.18
CA SER A 132 -0.30 1.77 17.26
C SER A 132 -0.09 2.72 16.08
N LYS A 133 0.12 4.01 16.37
CA LYS A 133 0.43 5.00 15.34
C LYS A 133 1.69 4.67 14.55
N ALA A 134 2.68 4.04 15.19
CA ALA A 134 3.90 3.61 14.52
C ALA A 134 3.61 2.47 13.53
N ASN A 135 2.80 1.49 13.92
CA ASN A 135 2.39 0.40 13.03
C ASN A 135 1.47 0.90 11.92
N LEU A 136 0.63 1.90 12.19
CA LEU A 136 -0.24 2.50 11.19
C LEU A 136 0.58 3.27 10.15
N ALA A 137 1.58 4.05 10.58
CA ALA A 137 2.48 4.75 9.67
C ALA A 137 3.25 3.77 8.77
N ALA A 138 3.71 2.67 9.37
CA ALA A 138 4.38 1.58 8.68
C ALA A 138 3.48 0.83 7.67
N ALA A 139 2.28 0.43 8.07
CA ALA A 139 1.30 -0.16 7.17
C ALA A 139 0.91 0.81 6.04
N GLY A 140 0.78 2.09 6.37
CA GLY A 140 0.51 3.15 5.40
C GLY A 140 1.62 3.31 4.36
N SER A 141 2.90 3.17 4.72
CA SER A 141 3.98 3.26 3.72
C SER A 141 3.93 2.09 2.74
N ILE A 142 3.73 0.86 3.25
CA ILE A 142 3.64 -0.35 2.41
C ILE A 142 2.43 -0.23 1.47
N LEU A 143 1.25 0.10 1.99
CA LEU A 143 0.04 0.32 1.19
C LEU A 143 0.27 1.22 -0.03
N THR A 144 1.07 2.29 0.10
CA THR A 144 1.32 3.16 -1.06
C THR A 144 2.20 2.52 -2.13
N ILE A 145 3.07 1.59 -1.76
CA ILE A 145 3.94 0.84 -2.69
C ILE A 145 3.12 -0.25 -3.38
N GLU A 146 2.35 -1.05 -2.62
CA GLU A 146 1.35 -2.00 -3.14
C GLU A 146 0.45 -1.36 -4.20
N ALA A 147 -0.07 -0.16 -3.91
CA ALA A 147 -0.94 0.56 -4.85
C ALA A 147 -0.20 1.00 -6.14
N ARG A 148 1.11 1.27 -6.08
CA ARG A 148 1.91 1.58 -7.27
C ARG A 148 2.18 0.33 -8.10
N HIS A 149 2.48 -0.79 -7.46
CA HIS A 149 2.62 -2.08 -8.12
C HIS A 149 1.31 -2.47 -8.81
N ALA A 150 0.18 -2.44 -8.09
CA ALA A 150 -1.15 -2.71 -8.61
C ALA A 150 -1.49 -1.80 -9.80
N GLY A 151 -1.24 -0.49 -9.68
CA GLY A 151 -1.48 0.47 -10.78
C GLY A 151 -0.61 0.22 -12.01
N TYR A 152 0.66 -0.14 -11.84
CA TYR A 152 1.52 -0.55 -12.96
C TYR A 152 0.97 -1.80 -13.64
N LEU A 153 0.62 -2.82 -12.86
CA LEU A 153 0.08 -4.09 -13.36
C LEU A 153 -1.28 -3.90 -14.05
N ASP A 154 -2.13 -3.03 -13.52
CA ASP A 154 -3.37 -2.60 -14.18
C ASP A 154 -3.05 -1.99 -15.56
N SER A 155 -2.06 -1.10 -15.64
CA SER A 155 -1.71 -0.44 -16.91
C SER A 155 -1.26 -1.43 -17.99
N ILE A 156 -0.40 -2.40 -17.64
CA ILE A 156 0.16 -3.35 -18.62
C ILE A 156 -0.80 -4.49 -18.96
N THR A 157 -1.86 -4.67 -18.16
CA THR A 157 -2.97 -5.61 -18.44
C THR A 157 -4.17 -4.95 -19.11
N GLY A 158 -4.09 -3.65 -19.43
CA GLY A 158 -5.17 -2.90 -20.09
C GLY A 158 -6.34 -2.55 -19.17
N ASN A 159 -6.15 -2.57 -17.85
CA ASN A 159 -7.13 -2.17 -16.86
C ASN A 159 -6.96 -0.67 -16.48
N PRO A 160 -8.00 -0.01 -15.94
CA PRO A 160 -7.84 1.33 -15.39
C PRO A 160 -6.83 1.35 -14.24
N LEU A 161 -5.98 2.37 -14.16
CA LEU A 161 -5.02 2.56 -13.06
C LEU A 161 -5.67 2.60 -11.67
N SER A 162 -6.96 2.92 -11.62
CA SER A 162 -7.76 3.02 -10.41
C SER A 162 -9.05 2.23 -10.62
N PRO A 163 -9.01 0.88 -10.56
CA PRO A 163 -10.15 0.03 -10.92
C PRO A 163 -11.36 0.25 -10.00
N ASN A 164 -11.13 0.74 -8.77
CA ASN A 164 -12.17 1.11 -7.79
C ASN A 164 -12.60 2.58 -7.85
N GLY A 165 -12.08 3.36 -8.79
CA GLY A 165 -12.30 4.80 -8.89
C GLY A 165 -11.41 5.60 -7.93
N ALA A 166 -11.89 6.76 -7.48
CA ALA A 166 -11.10 7.71 -6.69
C ALA A 166 -10.82 7.24 -5.23
N PHE A 167 -11.52 6.20 -4.77
CA PHE A 167 -11.38 5.64 -3.43
C PHE A 167 -11.27 4.13 -3.53
N ASP A 168 -10.08 3.60 -3.23
CA ASP A 168 -9.88 2.16 -3.19
C ASP A 168 -10.62 1.53 -1.99
N LYS A 169 -10.81 0.21 -2.03
CA LYS A 169 -11.72 -0.50 -1.13
C LYS A 169 -10.99 -1.56 -0.31
N PRO A 170 -11.26 -1.66 1.00
CA PRO A 170 -10.78 -2.79 1.77
C PRO A 170 -11.43 -4.08 1.27
N ILE A 171 -10.67 -5.18 1.24
CA ILE A 171 -11.20 -6.52 0.98
C ILE A 171 -11.43 -7.19 2.34
N ALA A 172 -12.57 -7.86 2.51
CA ALA A 172 -12.86 -8.55 3.75
C ALA A 172 -11.83 -9.67 4.02
N GLN A 173 -11.44 -9.84 5.29
CA GLN A 173 -10.47 -10.88 5.69
C GLN A 173 -10.84 -12.26 5.13
N ALA A 174 -12.12 -12.64 5.18
CA ALA A 174 -12.59 -13.93 4.68
C ALA A 174 -12.38 -14.10 3.16
N ASP A 175 -12.56 -13.03 2.39
CA ASP A 175 -12.36 -13.04 0.94
C ASP A 175 -10.87 -13.10 0.58
N ILE A 176 -10.02 -12.38 1.33
CA ILE A 176 -8.56 -12.49 1.21
C ILE A 176 -8.12 -13.93 1.48
N VAL A 177 -8.53 -14.50 2.63
CA VAL A 177 -8.20 -15.87 3.02
C VAL A 177 -8.64 -16.86 1.95
N LYS A 178 -9.86 -16.71 1.42
CA LYS A 178 -10.38 -17.55 0.34
C LYS A 178 -9.51 -17.44 -0.92
N ALA A 179 -9.08 -16.23 -1.30
CA ALA A 179 -8.26 -16.00 -2.47
C ALA A 179 -6.85 -16.61 -2.34
N VAL A 180 -6.22 -16.54 -1.16
CA VAL A 180 -4.84 -16.99 -0.97
C VAL A 180 -4.72 -18.46 -0.53
N SER A 181 -5.75 -19.04 0.08
CA SER A 181 -5.72 -20.42 0.60
C SER A 181 -5.28 -21.49 -0.43
N PRO A 182 -5.64 -21.41 -1.72
CA PRO A 182 -5.18 -22.38 -2.74
C PRO A 182 -3.65 -22.45 -2.89
N PHE A 183 -2.93 -21.40 -2.51
CA PHE A 183 -1.47 -21.30 -2.62
C PHE A 183 -0.73 -21.68 -1.33
N ILE A 184 -1.44 -21.82 -0.20
CA ILE A 184 -0.82 -22.19 1.08
C ILE A 184 -0.79 -23.72 1.19
N ALA A 185 0.41 -24.29 1.34
CA ALA A 185 0.60 -25.71 1.57
C ALA A 185 0.58 -26.05 3.07
N SER A 186 1.28 -25.24 3.87
CA SER A 186 1.32 -25.36 5.33
C SER A 186 1.59 -24.00 5.97
N LEU A 187 0.93 -23.72 7.10
CA LEU A 187 1.18 -22.52 7.90
C LEU A 187 2.44 -22.64 8.77
N ASN A 188 3.07 -23.83 8.80
CA ASN A 188 4.28 -24.13 9.58
C ASN A 188 4.13 -23.79 11.07
N GLY A 189 2.96 -24.10 11.65
CA GLY A 189 2.63 -23.80 13.04
C GLY A 189 2.21 -22.34 13.29
N GLY A 190 2.17 -21.50 12.25
CA GLY A 190 1.62 -20.15 12.34
C GLY A 190 0.11 -20.14 12.60
N ARG A 191 -0.38 -19.02 13.13
CA ARG A 191 -1.81 -18.78 13.38
C ARG A 191 -2.64 -18.93 12.09
N ASP A 192 -3.83 -19.52 12.23
CA ASP A 192 -4.82 -19.63 11.16
C ASP A 192 -5.22 -18.23 10.65
N PRO A 193 -5.09 -17.93 9.34
CA PRO A 193 -5.41 -16.63 8.80
C PRO A 193 -6.90 -16.29 8.80
N SER A 194 -7.79 -17.26 9.03
CA SER A 194 -9.22 -17.02 9.25
C SER A 194 -9.55 -16.58 10.68
N ALA A 195 -8.60 -16.71 11.62
CA ALA A 195 -8.83 -16.32 13.00
C ALA A 195 -8.97 -14.80 13.12
N THR A 196 -9.81 -14.34 14.04
CA THR A 196 -10.06 -12.91 14.28
C THR A 196 -8.77 -12.14 14.52
N LEU A 197 -8.64 -10.98 13.87
CA LEU A 197 -7.56 -10.02 14.05
C LEU A 197 -7.87 -9.12 15.25
N ARG A 198 -7.40 -9.50 16.46
CA ARG A 198 -7.85 -8.87 17.72
C ARG A 198 -7.00 -7.68 18.15
N ASN A 199 -5.79 -7.58 17.61
CA ASN A 199 -4.81 -6.58 17.98
C ASN A 199 -3.80 -6.39 16.84
N ASP A 200 -2.94 -5.38 16.97
CA ASP A 200 -1.90 -5.06 15.99
C ASP A 200 -0.97 -6.24 15.67
N ILE A 201 -0.68 -7.14 16.62
CA ILE A 201 0.18 -8.31 16.38
C ILE A 201 -0.53 -9.31 15.46
N ASP A 202 -1.81 -9.57 15.69
CA ASP A 202 -2.61 -10.43 14.82
C ASP A 202 -2.69 -9.81 13.40
N ILE A 203 -2.90 -8.49 13.30
CA ILE A 203 -2.98 -7.75 12.03
C ILE A 203 -1.66 -7.82 11.25
N LEU A 204 -0.54 -7.47 11.89
CA LEU A 204 0.78 -7.46 11.25
C LEU A 204 1.23 -8.88 10.87
N ASN A 205 0.87 -9.90 11.64
CA ASN A 205 1.12 -11.29 11.25
C ASN A 205 0.26 -11.74 10.07
N PHE A 206 -0.96 -11.25 9.95
CA PHE A 206 -1.79 -11.48 8.78
C PHE A 206 -1.18 -10.82 7.53
N ALA A 207 -0.74 -9.56 7.63
CA ALA A 207 0.00 -8.89 6.56
C ALA A 207 1.26 -9.68 6.19
N LEU A 208 2.08 -10.09 7.17
CA LEU A 208 3.30 -10.87 6.93
C LEU A 208 3.04 -12.22 6.24
N LEU A 209 1.86 -12.83 6.39
CA LEU A 209 1.50 -14.01 5.60
C LEU A 209 1.37 -13.68 4.11
N LEU A 210 0.73 -12.55 3.77
CA LEU A 210 0.53 -12.11 2.40
C LEU A 210 1.88 -11.71 1.76
N GLU A 211 2.70 -10.93 2.47
CA GLU A 211 4.04 -10.57 2.00
C GLU A 211 4.92 -11.80 1.73
N TYR A 212 4.84 -12.83 2.58
CA TYR A 212 5.58 -14.07 2.33
C TYR A 212 5.09 -14.79 1.06
N LEU A 213 3.80 -14.72 0.75
CA LEU A 213 3.20 -15.33 -0.42
C LEU A 213 3.66 -14.62 -1.69
N GLU A 214 3.61 -13.29 -1.69
CA GLU A 214 4.05 -12.44 -2.79
C GLU A 214 5.55 -12.56 -3.03
N ALA A 215 6.37 -12.44 -1.99
CA ALA A 215 7.82 -12.61 -2.09
C ALA A 215 8.20 -13.98 -2.69
N GLU A 216 7.59 -15.08 -2.21
CA GLU A 216 7.84 -16.41 -2.76
C GLU A 216 7.37 -16.52 -4.22
N PHE A 217 6.22 -15.92 -4.55
CA PHE A 217 5.69 -15.91 -5.91
C PHE A 217 6.63 -15.20 -6.89
N TYR A 218 7.15 -14.04 -6.52
CA TYR A 218 8.11 -13.31 -7.35
C TYR A 218 9.49 -13.97 -7.39
N ASP A 219 9.98 -14.53 -6.27
CA ASP A 219 11.22 -15.33 -6.22
C ASP A 219 11.21 -16.48 -7.23
N ILE A 220 10.07 -17.16 -7.39
CA ILE A 220 9.92 -18.27 -8.32
C ILE A 220 9.83 -17.78 -9.77
N ASN A 221 9.02 -16.75 -10.03
CA ASN A 221 8.60 -16.44 -11.39
C ASN A 221 9.45 -15.37 -12.08
N VAL A 222 10.03 -14.41 -11.34
CA VAL A 222 10.85 -13.36 -11.95
C VAL A 222 12.09 -13.94 -12.65
N PRO A 223 12.87 -14.84 -12.02
CA PRO A 223 13.97 -15.51 -12.73
C PRO A 223 13.50 -16.41 -13.88
N ASN A 224 12.29 -16.97 -13.79
CA ASN A 224 11.74 -17.86 -14.82
C ASN A 224 11.38 -17.12 -16.12
N PHE A 225 10.97 -15.85 -16.04
CA PHE A 225 10.56 -15.05 -17.21
C PHE A 225 11.53 -13.92 -17.58
N PHE A 226 12.40 -13.50 -16.65
CA PHE A 226 13.28 -12.33 -16.80
C PHE A 226 14.71 -12.55 -16.29
N GLY A 227 15.10 -13.80 -16.02
CA GLY A 227 16.45 -14.20 -15.58
C GLY A 227 17.40 -14.54 -16.72
#